data_AF-A5Z7G7-F1
#
_entry.id   AF-A5Z7G7-F1
#
_cell.length_a   1.000
_cell.length_b   1.000
_cell.length_c   1.000
_cell.angle_alpha   90.00
_cell.angle_beta   90.00
_cell.angle_gamma   90.00
#
_symmetry.space_group_name_H-M   'P 1'
#
loop_
_entity.id
_entity.type
_entity.pdbx_description
1 polymer ?
#
loop_
_entity_poly.entity_id
_entity_poly.type
_entity_poly.pdbx_seq_one_letter_code
_entity_poly.pdbx_strand_id
1 'polypeptide(L)'
;MKYTVKVNKVRKNKGNLRGFATVVFGESFKVTNIAILENSEGNLFVSMPRYRSSEVDEKNNYIYKDICNPITREFRTELYDTILDGYKNAGNENREVTKEPEMPSFAVKVTPYEREGSNIKGLARIYLDDSFVINNVSVIHGKNDVFVAMPSYKTKQTDKEGKAVYQDICFPITKEFRERLYGEIVETYKEEKVKATDKFQSKKDYENTRRDEVLHFR
;
A
#
# COMPACT_ATOMS: atom_id res chain seq x y z
N MET A 1 -12.12 13.11 -3.38
CA MET A 1 -11.37 12.94 -2.11
C MET A 1 -10.68 14.24 -1.72
N LYS A 2 -10.74 14.65 -0.45
CA LYS A 2 -10.06 15.85 0.06
C LYS A 2 -8.67 15.50 0.60
N TYR A 3 -7.66 16.30 0.27
CA TYR A 3 -6.28 16.01 0.66
C TYR A 3 -5.40 17.27 0.71
N THR A 4 -4.33 17.22 1.50
CA THR A 4 -3.26 18.21 1.51
C THR A 4 -1.98 17.63 0.91
N VAL A 5 -1.17 18.49 0.28
CA VAL A 5 0.12 18.11 -0.32
C VAL A 5 1.24 18.97 0.25
N LYS A 6 2.30 18.32 0.72
CA LYS A 6 3.54 18.97 1.11
C LYS A 6 4.69 18.50 0.23
N VAL A 7 5.43 19.42 -0.36
CA VAL A 7 6.56 19.13 -1.26
C VAL A 7 7.87 19.61 -0.65
N ASN A 8 8.90 18.77 -0.72
CA ASN A 8 10.26 19.09 -0.30
C ASN A 8 11.24 18.93 -1.48
N LYS A 9 12.01 19.97 -1.80
CA LYS A 9 13.05 19.92 -2.85
C LYS A 9 14.30 19.20 -2.35
N VAL A 10 14.91 18.37 -3.21
CA VAL A 10 16.19 17.73 -2.94
C VAL A 10 17.31 18.65 -3.44
N ARG A 11 18.13 19.17 -2.52
CA ARG A 11 19.12 20.23 -2.81
C ARG A 11 20.31 19.80 -3.66
N LYS A 12 20.66 18.50 -3.69
CA LYS A 12 21.81 17.98 -4.44
C LYS A 12 21.49 16.58 -4.93
N ASN A 13 21.40 16.41 -6.25
CA ASN A 13 21.32 15.07 -6.82
C ASN A 13 21.99 14.98 -8.19
N LYS A 14 22.85 13.97 -8.38
CA LYS A 14 23.40 13.60 -9.70
C LYS A 14 22.38 12.80 -10.53
N GLY A 15 21.29 12.34 -9.91
CA GLY A 15 20.22 11.60 -10.58
C GLY A 15 19.02 12.47 -11.00
N ASN A 16 17.99 11.80 -11.50
CA ASN A 16 16.74 12.40 -11.95
C ASN A 16 15.80 12.86 -10.82
N LEU A 17 16.04 12.47 -9.56
CA LEU A 17 15.18 12.84 -8.44
C LEU A 17 15.38 14.30 -8.03
N ARG A 18 14.28 15.06 -8.04
CA ARG A 18 14.21 16.49 -7.77
C ARG A 18 13.53 16.85 -6.45
N GLY A 19 12.58 16.05 -6.00
CA GLY A 19 11.81 16.33 -4.80
C GLY A 19 11.06 15.12 -4.28
N PHE A 20 10.51 15.26 -3.08
CA PHE A 20 9.54 14.34 -2.51
C PHE A 20 8.26 15.06 -2.13
N ALA A 21 7.13 14.44 -2.39
CA ALA A 21 5.82 14.87 -1.95
C ALA A 21 5.29 13.94 -0.84
N THR A 22 4.49 14.53 0.03
CA THR A 22 3.71 13.88 1.08
C THR A 22 2.27 14.31 0.89
N VAL A 23 1.36 13.36 0.88
CA VAL A 23 -0.07 13.60 0.72
C VAL A 23 -0.78 13.13 1.98
N VAL A 24 -1.72 13.92 2.48
CA VAL A 24 -2.57 13.55 3.62
C VAL A 24 -4.03 13.61 3.18
N PHE A 25 -4.71 12.46 3.17
CA PHE A 25 -6.12 12.34 2.83
C PHE A 25 -6.98 12.55 4.09
N GLY A 26 -7.91 13.50 4.03
CA GLY A 26 -8.87 13.79 5.09
C GLY A 26 -8.29 13.96 6.49
N GLU A 27 -7.04 14.43 6.60
CA GLU A 27 -6.27 14.53 7.86
C GLU A 27 -6.08 13.22 8.64
N SER A 28 -6.54 12.09 8.08
CA SER A 28 -6.61 10.81 8.77
C SER A 28 -5.67 9.76 8.19
N PHE A 29 -5.21 9.93 6.95
CA PHE A 29 -4.31 8.97 6.29
C PHE A 29 -3.18 9.63 5.53
N LYS A 30 -1.94 9.23 5.80
CA LYS A 30 -0.73 9.82 5.23
C LYS A 30 -0.07 8.90 4.23
N VAL A 31 0.36 9.45 3.11
CA VAL A 31 1.24 8.81 2.12
C VAL A 31 2.49 9.65 1.95
N THR A 32 3.65 9.01 2.05
CA THR A 32 4.97 9.65 1.96
C THR A 32 5.79 9.08 0.81
N ASN A 33 6.97 9.63 0.59
CA ASN A 33 7.95 9.15 -0.39
C ASN A 33 7.44 9.13 -1.85
N ILE A 34 6.48 9.99 -2.19
CA ILE A 34 6.10 10.21 -3.58
C ILE A 34 7.23 10.99 -4.25
N ALA A 35 7.89 10.43 -5.25
CA ALA A 35 9.05 11.04 -5.88
C ALA A 35 8.64 12.00 -7.00
N ILE A 36 9.31 13.13 -7.09
CA ILE A 36 9.26 14.06 -8.22
C ILE A 36 10.57 13.90 -8.98
N LEU A 37 10.47 13.43 -10.21
CA LEU A 37 11.61 13.10 -11.07
C LEU A 37 11.63 14.01 -12.29
N GLU A 38 12.80 14.14 -12.92
CA GLU A 38 12.99 14.87 -14.17
C GLU A 38 13.56 13.92 -15.24
N ASN A 39 12.96 13.90 -16.42
CA ASN A 39 13.47 13.09 -17.53
C ASN A 39 14.68 13.79 -18.21
N SER A 40 15.25 13.16 -19.24
CA SER A 40 16.36 13.73 -20.01
C SER A 40 16.02 15.01 -20.79
N GLU A 41 14.73 15.28 -21.00
CA GLU A 41 14.23 16.47 -21.70
C GLU A 41 13.96 17.64 -20.74
N GLY A 42 14.15 17.44 -19.43
CA GLY A 42 13.84 18.44 -18.40
C GLY A 42 12.39 18.43 -17.92
N ASN A 43 11.54 17.52 -18.42
CA ASN A 43 10.15 17.41 -18.01
C ASN A 43 10.03 16.72 -16.65
N LEU A 44 9.30 17.38 -15.74
CA LEU A 44 9.02 16.86 -14.40
C LEU A 44 7.84 15.89 -14.43
N PHE A 45 7.94 14.80 -13.66
CA PHE A 45 6.87 13.83 -13.50
C PHE A 45 6.84 13.23 -12.09
N VAL A 46 5.67 12.76 -11.69
CA VAL A 46 5.44 12.12 -10.39
C VAL A 46 5.60 10.61 -10.51
N SER A 47 6.37 10.02 -9.60
CA SER A 47 6.51 8.58 -9.42
C SER A 47 6.03 8.19 -8.03
N MET A 48 4.99 7.35 -7.98
CA MET A 48 4.49 6.81 -6.73
C MET A 48 5.50 5.87 -6.06
N PRO A 49 5.41 5.64 -4.73
CA PRO A 49 6.24 4.66 -4.03
C PRO A 49 6.05 3.26 -4.60
N ARG A 50 7.14 2.51 -4.80
CA ARG A 50 7.14 1.19 -5.44
C ARG A 50 7.82 0.13 -4.59
N TYR A 51 7.41 -1.12 -4.76
CA TYR A 51 8.07 -2.30 -4.19
C TYR A 51 8.48 -3.28 -5.28
N ARG A 52 9.52 -4.07 -5.02
CA ARG A 52 9.92 -5.17 -5.91
C ARG A 52 8.95 -6.32 -5.71
N SER A 53 8.24 -6.71 -6.76
CA SER A 53 7.38 -7.89 -6.72
C SER A 53 8.21 -9.18 -6.83
N SER A 54 7.57 -10.32 -6.57
CA SER A 54 8.17 -11.64 -6.84
C SER A 54 8.15 -12.03 -8.31
N GLU A 55 7.46 -11.27 -9.17
CA GLU A 55 7.35 -11.54 -10.59
C GLU A 55 8.56 -10.98 -11.36
N VAL A 56 8.95 -11.68 -12.42
CA VAL A 56 9.97 -11.25 -13.38
C VAL A 56 9.34 -11.13 -14.76
N ASP A 57 9.84 -10.21 -15.57
CA ASP A 57 9.43 -10.07 -16.97
C ASP A 57 10.06 -11.15 -17.86
N GLU A 58 9.70 -11.15 -19.15
CA GLU A 58 10.23 -12.08 -20.16
C GLU A 58 11.76 -12.04 -20.31
N LYS A 59 12.38 -10.94 -19.85
CA LYS A 59 13.84 -10.71 -19.88
C LYS A 59 14.49 -10.98 -18.52
N ASN A 60 13.76 -11.63 -17.59
CA ASN A 60 14.19 -11.97 -16.25
C ASN A 60 14.52 -10.75 -15.36
N ASN A 61 13.96 -9.57 -15.67
CA ASN A 61 14.05 -8.40 -14.81
C ASN A 61 12.91 -8.41 -13.79
N TYR A 62 13.19 -7.96 -12.57
CA TYR A 62 12.17 -7.84 -11.55
C TYR A 62 11.10 -6.83 -11.92
N ILE A 63 9.84 -7.25 -11.80
CA ILE A 63 8.69 -6.37 -11.96
C ILE A 63 8.49 -5.57 -10.68
N TYR A 64 8.37 -4.26 -10.81
CA TYR A 64 8.08 -3.35 -9.70
C TYR A 64 6.61 -2.95 -9.74
N LYS A 65 5.93 -3.02 -8.60
CA LYS A 65 4.54 -2.63 -8.45
C LYS A 65 4.44 -1.44 -7.50
N ASP A 66 3.41 -0.62 -7.68
CA ASP A 66 3.21 0.55 -6.85
C ASP A 66 2.62 0.12 -5.51
N ILE A 67 3.21 0.65 -4.43
CA ILE A 67 2.71 0.47 -3.06
C ILE A 67 1.38 1.18 -2.92
N CYS A 68 1.23 2.32 -3.56
CA CYS A 68 -0.03 3.04 -3.61
C CYS A 68 -0.10 3.85 -4.90
N ASN A 69 -1.31 4.04 -5.41
CA ASN A 69 -1.52 4.79 -6.64
C ASN A 69 -2.98 5.28 -6.74
N PRO A 70 -3.21 6.40 -7.47
CA PRO A 70 -4.55 6.76 -7.93
C PRO A 70 -5.14 5.64 -8.79
N ILE A 71 -6.44 5.45 -8.68
CA ILE A 71 -7.22 4.45 -9.43
C ILE A 71 -7.80 5.08 -10.69
N THR A 72 -8.44 6.25 -10.54
CA THR A 72 -9.10 6.95 -11.65
C THR A 72 -8.12 7.89 -12.36
N ARG A 73 -8.38 8.13 -13.65
CA ARG A 73 -7.54 9.04 -14.46
C ARG A 73 -7.69 10.47 -13.96
N GLU A 74 -8.90 10.85 -13.63
CA GLU A 74 -9.29 12.18 -13.17
C GLU A 74 -8.52 12.52 -11.89
N PHE A 75 -8.57 11.63 -10.89
CA PHE A 75 -7.86 11.83 -9.63
C PHE A 75 -6.34 11.76 -9.80
N ARG A 76 -5.85 10.91 -10.71
CA ARG A 76 -4.42 10.86 -11.03
C ARG A 76 -3.93 12.20 -11.57
N THR A 77 -4.64 12.77 -12.55
CA THR A 77 -4.29 14.07 -13.14
C THR A 77 -4.35 15.16 -12.08
N GLU A 78 -5.46 15.27 -11.33
CA GLU A 78 -5.63 16.27 -10.25
C GLU A 78 -4.47 16.20 -9.24
N LEU A 79 -4.16 15.00 -8.73
CA LEU A 79 -3.12 14.80 -7.74
C LEU A 79 -1.72 15.11 -8.29
N TYR A 80 -1.42 14.66 -9.51
CA TYR A 80 -0.09 14.82 -10.10
C TYR A 80 0.18 16.29 -10.42
N ASP A 81 -0.79 16.98 -11.01
CA ASP A 81 -0.70 18.41 -11.30
C ASP A 81 -0.54 19.20 -10.01
N THR A 82 -1.33 18.89 -8.97
CA THR A 82 -1.19 19.54 -7.64
C THR A 82 0.22 19.37 -7.06
N ILE A 83 0.81 18.17 -7.15
CA ILE A 83 2.16 17.90 -6.66
C ILE A 83 3.21 18.68 -7.46
N LEU A 84 3.12 18.66 -8.80
CA LEU A 84 4.07 19.33 -9.68
C LEU A 84 3.99 20.84 -9.56
N ASP A 85 2.78 21.40 -9.44
CA ASP A 85 2.58 22.81 -9.18
C ASP A 85 3.09 23.18 -7.78
N GLY A 86 2.85 22.35 -6.77
CA GLY A 86 3.45 22.49 -5.46
C GLY A 86 4.98 22.53 -5.53
N TYR A 87 5.61 21.67 -6.33
CA TYR A 87 7.06 21.67 -6.53
C TYR A 87 7.60 22.94 -7.20
N LYS A 88 6.95 23.38 -8.30
CA LYS A 88 7.32 24.61 -9.00
C LYS A 88 7.23 25.82 -8.06
N ASN A 89 6.17 25.86 -7.24
CA ASN A 89 5.88 26.94 -6.31
C ASN A 89 6.57 26.82 -4.94
N ALA A 90 7.22 25.71 -4.58
CA ALA A 90 7.81 25.48 -3.24
C ALA A 90 8.96 26.43 -2.82
N GLY A 91 9.19 27.53 -3.54
CA GLY A 91 9.91 28.72 -3.06
C GLY A 91 9.01 29.77 -2.39
N ASN A 92 7.69 29.67 -2.56
CA ASN A 92 6.65 30.55 -2.07
C ASN A 92 5.65 29.71 -1.25
N GLU A 93 6.03 29.40 0.00
CA GLU A 93 5.16 28.88 1.07
C GLU A 93 4.48 27.52 0.82
N ASN A 94 4.35 26.70 1.86
CA ASN A 94 3.69 25.39 1.74
C ASN A 94 2.24 25.62 1.32
N ARG A 95 1.89 25.30 0.06
CA ARG A 95 0.53 25.42 -0.44
C ARG A 95 -0.31 24.29 0.16
N GLU A 96 -0.84 24.50 1.36
CA GLU A 96 -1.94 23.69 1.89
C GLU A 96 -3.18 23.97 1.05
N VAL A 97 -3.57 23.00 0.23
CA VAL A 97 -4.91 22.99 -0.37
C VAL A 97 -5.86 22.41 0.67
N THR A 98 -6.34 23.24 1.59
CA THR A 98 -7.31 22.86 2.60
C THR A 98 -8.71 22.88 1.99
N LYS A 99 -9.20 21.71 1.56
CA LYS A 99 -10.64 21.43 1.48
C LYS A 99 -11.03 20.89 2.87
N GLU A 100 -12.11 21.38 3.48
CA GLU A 100 -12.52 21.03 4.85
C GLU A 100 -12.31 19.55 5.19
N PRO A 101 -11.56 19.20 6.24
CA PRO A 101 -11.16 17.82 6.49
C PRO A 101 -12.39 16.93 6.68
N GLU A 102 -12.49 15.92 5.82
CA GLU A 102 -13.52 14.89 5.89
C GLU A 102 -12.81 13.55 5.80
N MET A 103 -13.08 12.68 6.77
CA MET A 103 -12.45 11.37 6.85
C MET A 103 -12.83 10.56 5.59
N PRO A 104 -11.86 10.04 4.81
CA PRO A 104 -12.16 9.32 3.60
C PRO A 104 -12.89 8.03 3.93
N SER A 105 -13.87 7.68 3.09
CA SER A 105 -14.44 6.34 3.08
C SER A 105 -13.37 5.33 2.64
N PHE A 106 -13.48 4.10 3.12
CA PHE A 106 -12.56 3.05 2.69
C PHE A 106 -13.24 1.70 2.51
N ALA A 107 -12.67 0.90 1.62
CA ALA A 107 -12.99 -0.51 1.45
C ALA A 107 -11.69 -1.33 1.55
N VAL A 108 -11.78 -2.56 2.03
CA VAL A 108 -10.62 -3.46 2.13
C VAL A 108 -10.88 -4.77 1.38
N LYS A 109 -9.82 -5.33 0.80
CA LYS A 109 -9.82 -6.68 0.27
C LYS A 109 -8.63 -7.42 0.85
N VAL A 110 -8.88 -8.54 1.52
CA VAL A 110 -7.82 -9.35 2.11
C VAL A 110 -7.75 -10.69 1.40
N THR A 111 -6.53 -11.11 1.06
CA THR A 111 -6.25 -12.43 0.52
C THR A 111 -5.39 -13.19 1.53
N PRO A 112 -5.89 -14.27 2.15
CA PRO A 112 -5.08 -15.16 2.98
C PRO A 112 -3.86 -15.62 2.18
N TYR A 113 -2.68 -15.49 2.78
CA TYR A 113 -1.40 -15.72 2.13
C TYR A 113 -0.37 -16.09 3.17
N GLU A 114 0.17 -17.29 3.08
CA GLU A 114 1.29 -17.72 3.92
C GLU A 114 2.58 -17.69 3.12
N ARG A 115 3.63 -17.11 3.71
CA ARG A 115 4.97 -17.11 3.12
C ARG A 115 5.89 -17.94 3.99
N GLU A 116 6.54 -18.94 3.39
CA GLU A 116 7.53 -19.78 4.08
C GLU A 116 8.59 -18.92 4.77
N GLY A 117 8.89 -19.27 6.03
CA GLY A 117 9.85 -18.52 6.86
C GLY A 117 9.38 -17.14 7.29
N SER A 118 8.09 -16.80 7.13
CA SER A 118 7.53 -15.51 7.53
C SER A 118 6.27 -15.67 8.37
N ASN A 119 6.02 -14.69 9.24
CA ASN A 119 4.79 -14.60 10.02
C ASN A 119 3.63 -13.97 9.23
N ILE A 120 3.81 -13.66 7.94
CA ILE A 120 2.73 -13.13 7.09
C ILE A 120 1.69 -14.22 6.87
N LYS A 121 0.43 -13.86 7.13
CA LYS A 121 -0.76 -14.71 6.97
C LYS A 121 -1.78 -14.17 5.99
N GLY A 122 -1.66 -12.90 5.60
CA GLY A 122 -2.54 -12.31 4.58
C GLY A 122 -1.94 -11.07 3.95
N LEU A 123 -2.42 -10.75 2.76
CA LEU A 123 -2.14 -9.50 2.06
C LEU A 123 -3.44 -8.75 1.85
N ALA A 124 -3.49 -7.51 2.34
CA ALA A 124 -4.62 -6.62 2.23
C ALA A 124 -4.35 -5.52 1.19
N ARG A 125 -5.44 -5.08 0.54
CA ARG A 125 -5.52 -3.88 -0.28
C ARG A 125 -6.57 -2.96 0.31
N ILE A 126 -6.24 -1.68 0.42
CA ILE A 126 -7.14 -0.65 0.94
C ILE A 126 -7.48 0.29 -0.21
N TYR A 127 -8.75 0.62 -0.35
CA TYR A 127 -9.26 1.59 -1.32
C TYR A 127 -9.80 2.78 -0.54
N LEU A 128 -9.33 3.99 -0.83
CA LEU A 128 -9.82 5.24 -0.23
C LEU A 128 -10.66 5.98 -1.27
N ASP A 129 -11.92 6.28 -0.92
CA ASP A 129 -12.91 6.95 -1.78
C ASP A 129 -12.98 6.39 -3.23
N ASP A 130 -12.73 5.09 -3.40
CA ASP A 130 -12.59 4.38 -4.69
C ASP A 130 -11.64 5.04 -5.71
N SER A 131 -10.82 5.99 -5.25
CA SER A 131 -9.99 6.86 -6.08
C SER A 131 -8.51 6.63 -5.85
N PHE A 132 -8.13 6.00 -4.73
CA PHE A 132 -6.74 5.73 -4.38
C PHE A 132 -6.60 4.35 -3.71
N VAL A 133 -5.62 3.56 -4.15
CA VAL A 133 -5.37 2.22 -3.62
C VAL A 133 -4.05 2.17 -2.86
N ILE A 134 -4.01 1.40 -1.78
CA ILE A 134 -2.82 0.99 -1.06
C ILE A 134 -2.71 -0.53 -1.15
N ASN A 135 -1.61 -0.99 -1.73
CA ASN A 135 -1.27 -2.39 -1.91
C ASN A 135 -0.26 -2.86 -0.85
N ASN A 136 -0.12 -4.18 -0.74
CA ASN A 136 0.93 -4.83 0.05
C ASN A 136 0.88 -4.51 1.55
N VAL A 137 -0.33 -4.29 2.08
CA VAL A 137 -0.57 -4.22 3.53
C VAL A 137 -0.54 -5.64 4.06
N SER A 138 0.31 -5.94 5.04
CA SER A 138 0.51 -7.30 5.52
C SER A 138 -0.32 -7.58 6.76
N VAL A 139 -0.99 -8.73 6.80
CA VAL A 139 -1.57 -9.29 8.03
C VAL A 139 -0.55 -10.29 8.58
N ILE A 140 -0.02 -10.00 9.76
CA ILE A 140 1.09 -10.75 10.38
C ILE A 140 0.60 -11.43 11.65
N HIS A 141 0.98 -12.69 11.86
CA HIS A 141 0.74 -13.39 13.11
C HIS A 141 1.75 -12.96 14.18
N GLY A 142 1.25 -12.36 15.26
CA GLY A 142 2.02 -12.04 16.45
C GLY A 142 2.09 -13.22 17.41
N LYS A 143 2.29 -12.93 18.70
CA LYS A 143 2.36 -13.97 19.74
C LYS A 143 1.02 -14.70 19.94
N ASN A 144 -0.09 -13.94 19.92
CA ASN A 144 -1.43 -14.46 20.24
C ASN A 144 -2.48 -14.12 19.18
N ASP A 145 -2.34 -13.00 18.48
CA ASP A 145 -3.32 -12.54 17.48
C ASP A 145 -2.60 -12.02 16.22
N VAL A 146 -3.37 -11.84 15.16
CA VAL A 146 -2.90 -11.17 13.95
C VAL A 146 -2.93 -9.66 14.11
N PHE A 147 -1.98 -8.98 13.47
CA PHE A 147 -1.93 -7.52 13.43
C PHE A 147 -1.61 -7.02 12.03
N VAL A 148 -1.96 -5.77 11.75
CA VAL A 148 -1.75 -5.11 10.48
C VAL A 148 -0.38 -4.42 10.47
N ALA A 149 0.43 -4.73 9.46
CA ALA A 149 1.67 -4.04 9.15
C ALA A 149 1.54 -3.30 7.83
N MET A 150 1.69 -1.98 7.87
CA MET A 150 1.64 -1.14 6.68
C MET A 150 2.89 -1.30 5.81
N PRO A 151 2.82 -0.96 4.51
CA PRO A 151 3.99 -0.96 3.64
C PRO A 151 5.06 0.00 4.19
N SER A 152 6.27 -0.51 4.39
CA SER A 152 7.37 0.23 4.99
C SER A 152 8.66 0.09 4.19
N TYR A 153 9.61 0.99 4.45
CA TYR A 153 10.97 0.92 3.92
C TYR A 153 11.98 0.95 5.05
N LYS A 154 13.11 0.29 4.82
CA LYS A 154 14.27 0.33 5.72
C LYS A 154 14.96 1.69 5.59
N THR A 155 15.07 2.41 6.70
CA THR A 155 15.82 3.66 6.74
C THR A 155 17.32 3.40 6.87
N LYS A 156 18.13 4.45 6.75
CA LYS A 156 19.58 4.38 7.04
C LYS A 156 19.89 4.43 8.55
N GLN A 157 18.88 4.66 9.39
CA GLN A 157 19.05 4.78 10.83
C GLN A 157 19.02 3.40 11.48
N THR A 158 19.80 3.26 12.54
CA THR A 158 19.70 2.14 13.48
C THR A 158 19.17 2.65 14.81
N ASP A 159 18.38 1.82 15.48
CA ASP A 159 17.92 2.12 16.84
C ASP A 159 19.08 1.96 17.85
N LYS A 160 18.76 2.18 19.13
CA LYS A 160 19.72 2.08 20.23
C LYS A 160 20.30 0.68 20.39
N GLU A 161 19.67 -0.35 19.83
CA GLU A 161 20.10 -1.75 19.86
C GLU A 161 20.85 -2.16 18.58
N GLY A 162 21.09 -1.22 17.66
CA GLY A 162 21.76 -1.47 16.38
C GLY A 162 20.86 -2.12 15.32
N LYS A 163 19.55 -2.24 15.56
CA LYS A 163 18.60 -2.78 14.57
C LYS A 163 18.17 -1.69 13.60
N ALA A 164 17.89 -2.09 12.37
CA ALA A 164 17.43 -1.18 11.34
C ALA A 164 16.08 -0.56 11.71
N VAL A 165 15.97 0.76 11.60
CA VAL A 165 14.70 1.48 11.78
C VAL A 165 13.91 1.42 10.47
N TYR A 166 12.65 1.00 10.56
CA TYR A 166 11.70 1.00 9.44
C TYR A 166 10.74 2.18 9.58
N GLN A 167 10.32 2.72 8.44
CA GLN A 167 9.29 3.76 8.39
C GLN A 167 8.19 3.37 7.41
N ASP A 168 6.95 3.54 7.85
CA ASP A 168 5.77 3.29 7.03
C ASP A 168 5.66 4.35 5.93
N ILE A 169 5.31 3.90 4.73
CA ILE A 169 5.08 4.73 3.55
C ILE A 169 3.66 5.27 3.57
N CYS A 170 2.70 4.41 3.94
CA CYS A 170 1.29 4.70 4.06
C CYS A 170 0.82 4.37 5.48
N PHE A 171 0.18 5.29 6.20
CA PHE A 171 -0.29 4.99 7.56
C PHE A 171 -1.44 5.90 8.01
N PRO A 172 -2.35 5.40 8.86
CA PRO A 172 -3.36 6.22 9.51
C PRO A 172 -2.69 7.18 10.51
N ILE A 173 -3.16 8.42 10.55
CA ILE A 173 -2.69 9.50 11.44
C ILE A 173 -3.50 9.52 12.73
N THR A 174 -4.83 9.48 12.61
CA THR A 174 -5.73 9.57 13.77
C THR A 174 -5.97 8.21 14.39
N LYS A 175 -6.16 8.19 15.72
CA LYS A 175 -6.47 6.97 16.47
C LYS A 175 -7.76 6.32 15.96
N GLU A 176 -8.80 7.11 15.78
CA GLU A 176 -10.11 6.65 15.31
C GLU A 176 -10.02 5.96 13.94
N PHE A 177 -9.38 6.59 12.95
CA PHE A 177 -9.23 6.00 11.62
C PHE A 177 -8.37 4.74 11.66
N ARG A 178 -7.32 4.72 12.49
CA ARG A 178 -6.48 3.53 12.70
C ARG A 178 -7.29 2.36 13.26
N GLU A 179 -8.07 2.58 14.30
CA GLU A 179 -8.87 1.53 14.94
C GLU A 179 -9.89 0.95 13.97
N ARG A 180 -10.64 1.81 13.25
CA ARG A 180 -11.61 1.38 12.23
C ARG A 180 -10.94 0.60 11.11
N LEU A 181 -9.88 1.15 10.51
CA LEU A 181 -9.19 0.52 9.39
C LEU A 181 -8.55 -0.81 9.77
N TYR A 182 -7.88 -0.88 10.92
CA TYR A 182 -7.18 -2.10 11.32
C TYR A 182 -8.18 -3.18 11.76
N GLY A 183 -9.26 -2.78 12.43
CA GLY A 183 -10.37 -3.67 12.75
C GLY A 183 -10.96 -4.33 11.51
N GLU A 184 -11.34 -3.52 10.51
CA GLU A 184 -11.91 -4.00 9.25
C GLU A 184 -10.98 -4.98 8.53
N ILE A 185 -9.67 -4.69 8.46
CA ILE A 185 -8.69 -5.58 7.81
C ILE A 185 -8.60 -6.92 8.54
N VAL A 186 -8.55 -6.91 9.88
CA VAL A 186 -8.45 -8.13 10.68
C VAL A 186 -9.72 -8.96 10.61
N GLU A 187 -10.89 -8.32 10.62
CA GLU A 187 -12.19 -8.98 10.48
C GLU A 187 -12.33 -9.62 9.10
N THR A 188 -12.10 -8.84 8.03
CA THR A 188 -12.11 -9.35 6.65
C THR A 188 -11.12 -10.51 6.47
N TYR A 189 -9.93 -10.43 7.07
CA TYR A 189 -8.98 -11.54 7.06
C TYR A 189 -9.54 -12.81 7.71
N LYS A 190 -10.16 -12.70 8.89
CA LYS A 190 -10.74 -13.84 9.62
C LYS A 190 -11.85 -14.49 8.78
N GLU A 191 -12.72 -13.70 8.17
CA GLU A 191 -13.76 -14.19 7.26
C GLU A 191 -13.19 -14.91 6.04
N GLU A 192 -12.25 -14.30 5.34
CA GLU A 192 -11.66 -14.87 4.13
C GLU A 192 -10.85 -16.13 4.44
N LYS A 193 -10.24 -16.24 5.62
CA LYS A 193 -9.56 -17.45 6.08
C LYS A 193 -10.54 -18.62 6.28
N VAL A 194 -11.71 -18.37 6.88
CA VAL A 194 -12.75 -19.40 7.05
C VAL A 194 -13.26 -19.85 5.67
N LYS A 195 -13.61 -18.92 4.79
CA LYS A 195 -14.05 -19.22 3.41
C LYS A 195 -12.99 -20.02 2.63
N ALA A 196 -11.71 -19.72 2.80
CA ALA A 196 -10.63 -20.46 2.15
C ALA A 196 -10.51 -21.90 2.67
N THR A 197 -10.76 -22.12 3.96
CA THR A 197 -10.73 -23.44 4.60
C THR A 197 -11.93 -24.28 4.16
N ASP A 198 -13.13 -23.70 4.11
CA ASP A 198 -14.35 -24.39 3.64
C ASP A 198 -14.26 -24.79 2.17
N LYS A 199 -13.68 -23.93 1.31
CA LYS A 199 -13.40 -24.25 -0.09
C LYS A 199 -12.40 -25.39 -0.24
N PHE A 200 -11.40 -25.46 0.63
CA PHE A 200 -10.42 -26.55 0.60
C PHE A 200 -11.05 -27.88 1.04
N GLN A 201 -11.88 -27.85 2.10
CA GLN A 201 -12.55 -29.03 2.62
C GLN A 201 -13.56 -29.61 1.62
N SER A 202 -14.44 -28.77 1.08
CA SER A 202 -15.43 -29.18 0.05
C SER A 202 -14.79 -29.77 -1.21
N LYS A 203 -13.63 -29.24 -1.64
CA LYS A 203 -12.88 -29.81 -2.77
C LYS A 203 -12.29 -31.19 -2.47
N LYS A 204 -11.78 -31.38 -1.25
CA LYS A 204 -11.23 -32.67 -0.81
C LYS A 204 -12.30 -33.74 -0.65
N ASP A 205 -13.46 -33.36 -0.14
CA ASP A 205 -14.61 -34.25 0.01
C ASP A 205 -15.13 -34.70 -1.38
N TYR A 206 -15.24 -33.77 -2.35
CA TYR A 206 -15.62 -34.11 -3.73
C TYR A 206 -14.60 -35.04 -4.41
N GLU A 207 -13.29 -34.81 -4.24
CA GLU A 207 -12.24 -35.66 -4.80
C GLU A 207 -12.23 -37.07 -4.16
N ASN A 208 -12.54 -37.19 -2.87
CA ASN A 208 -12.67 -38.48 -2.20
C ASN A 208 -13.91 -39.25 -2.66
N THR A 209 -15.09 -38.60 -2.71
CA THR A 209 -16.32 -39.25 -3.21
C THR A 209 -16.14 -39.79 -4.63
N ARG A 210 -15.48 -39.01 -5.50
CA ARG A 210 -15.19 -39.44 -6.87
C ARG A 210 -14.19 -40.60 -6.97
N ARG A 211 -13.24 -40.72 -6.03
CA ARG A 211 -12.32 -41.87 -5.96
C ARG A 211 -13.02 -43.13 -5.49
N ASP A 212 -13.89 -43.02 -4.49
CA ASP A 212 -14.64 -44.16 -3.95
C ASP A 212 -15.65 -44.70 -4.98
N GLU A 213 -16.29 -43.82 -5.76
CA GLU A 213 -17.14 -44.23 -6.89
C GLU A 213 -16.35 -45.00 -7.96
N VAL A 214 -15.14 -44.56 -8.31
CA VAL A 214 -14.31 -45.24 -9.33
C VAL A 214 -13.80 -46.61 -8.84
N LEU A 215 -13.59 -46.78 -7.53
CA LEU A 215 -13.17 -48.05 -6.93
C LEU A 215 -14.31 -49.07 -6.82
N HIS A 216 -15.57 -48.63 -6.72
CA HIS A 216 -16.74 -49.52 -6.65
C HIS A 216 -17.19 -50.08 -8.02
N PHE A 217 -16.70 -49.51 -9.12
CA PHE A 217 -17.03 -49.93 -10.50
C PHE A 217 -15.90 -50.71 -11.21
N ARG A 218 -14.91 -51.22 -10.46
CA ARG A 218 -13.87 -52.15 -10.93
C ARG A 218 -13.98 -53.49 -10.22
#